data_AF-A0A4Y8TCQ4-F1
#
_entry.id   AF-A0A4Y8TCQ4-F1
#
_cell.length_a   1.000
_cell.length_b   1.000
_cell.length_c   1.000
_cell.angle_alpha   90.00
_cell.angle_beta   90.00
_cell.angle_gamma   90.00
#
_symmetry.space_group_name_H-M   'P 1'
#
loop_
_entity.id
_entity.type
_entity.pdbx_description
1 polymer ?
#
loop_
_entity_poly.entity_id
_entity_poly.type
_entity_poly.pdbx_seq_one_letter_code
_entity_poly.pdbx_strand_id
1 'polypeptide(L)'
;MYAYLIKELYRHIPKYIIDRGYEYYEDGHVEDVEIQDKKIFAFVTGNAGDYEVIIDLEDFAKSSCECPYENYCKHMAAVVYDMQGAGESTVKEKLKELEKEELLTILHRLLQSSKNVQIVEKMLKKGKL
;
A
#
# COMPACT_ATOMS: atom_id res chain seq x y z
N MET A 1 -0.81 5.24 10.38
CA MET A 1 -0.94 4.64 9.04
C MET A 1 -1.36 5.74 8.09
N TYR A 2 -0.65 5.91 6.98
CA TYR A 2 -0.80 7.01 6.02
C TYR A 2 -2.07 6.86 5.14
N ALA A 3 -3.22 6.64 5.76
CA ALA A 3 -4.51 6.46 5.08
C ALA A 3 -4.89 7.66 4.19
N TYR A 4 -4.37 8.84 4.50
CA TYR A 4 -4.44 10.03 3.65
C TYR A 4 -3.82 9.77 2.27
N LEU A 5 -2.59 9.25 2.19
CA LEU A 5 -1.89 9.04 0.92
C LEU A 5 -2.64 8.09 0.00
N ILE A 6 -3.19 7.00 0.53
CA ILE A 6 -4.01 6.06 -0.25
C ILE A 6 -5.25 6.74 -0.84
N LYS A 7 -5.90 7.62 -0.07
CA LYS A 7 -7.04 8.41 -0.55
C LYS A 7 -6.60 9.35 -1.68
N GLU A 8 -5.45 9.98 -1.55
CA GLU A 8 -4.90 10.87 -2.59
C GLU A 8 -4.53 10.11 -3.87
N LEU A 9 -3.91 8.92 -3.76
CA LEU A 9 -3.66 8.04 -4.91
C LEU A 9 -4.93 7.80 -5.72
N TYR A 10 -5.99 7.30 -5.09
CA TYR A 10 -7.24 6.98 -5.78
C TYR A 10 -7.98 8.20 -6.34
N ARG A 11 -7.68 9.40 -5.84
CA ARG A 11 -8.26 10.64 -6.35
C ARG A 11 -7.53 11.16 -7.59
N HIS A 12 -6.20 11.05 -7.60
CA HIS A 12 -5.36 11.74 -8.59
C HIS A 12 -4.79 10.82 -9.67
N ILE A 13 -4.73 9.52 -9.41
CA ILE A 13 -4.05 8.57 -10.29
C ILE A 13 -5.08 7.64 -10.97
N PRO A 14 -5.02 7.47 -12.29
CA PRO A 14 -5.86 6.49 -12.98
C PRO A 14 -5.65 5.07 -12.46
N LYS A 15 -6.73 4.29 -12.36
CA LYS A 15 -6.70 2.94 -11.80
C LYS A 15 -5.61 2.05 -12.40
N TYR A 16 -5.42 2.07 -13.72
CA TYR A 16 -4.42 1.21 -14.37
C TYR A 16 -2.96 1.57 -14.01
N ILE A 17 -2.69 2.82 -13.61
CA ILE A 17 -1.37 3.23 -13.11
C ILE A 17 -1.22 2.80 -11.64
N ILE A 18 -2.28 2.91 -10.85
CA ILE A 18 -2.33 2.41 -9.46
C ILE A 18 -2.06 0.90 -9.43
N ASP A 19 -2.74 0.13 -10.27
CA ASP A 19 -2.59 -1.33 -10.34
C ASP A 19 -1.13 -1.70 -10.64
N ARG A 20 -0.47 -1.01 -11.57
CA ARG A 20 0.96 -1.19 -11.86
C ARG A 20 1.86 -0.77 -10.71
N GLY A 21 1.47 0.25 -9.94
CA GLY A 21 2.22 0.64 -8.73
C GLY A 21 2.14 -0.44 -7.66
N TYR A 22 1.00 -1.10 -7.52
CA TYR A 22 0.83 -2.23 -6.62
C TYR A 22 1.70 -3.43 -7.05
N GLU A 23 1.74 -3.74 -8.35
CA GLU A 23 2.66 -4.75 -8.91
C GLU A 23 4.12 -4.44 -8.54
N TYR A 24 4.55 -3.18 -8.71
CA TYR A 24 5.92 -2.78 -8.37
C TYR A 24 6.26 -2.93 -6.89
N TYR A 25 5.30 -2.64 -6.02
CA TYR A 25 5.43 -2.86 -4.59
C TYR A 25 5.53 -4.37 -4.26
N GLU A 26 4.64 -5.21 -4.79
CA GLU A 26 4.64 -6.66 -4.51
C GLU A 26 5.91 -7.34 -5.05
N ASP A 27 6.45 -6.86 -6.17
CA ASP A 27 7.68 -7.35 -6.78
C ASP A 27 8.95 -6.83 -6.07
N GLY A 28 8.81 -5.98 -5.05
CA GLY A 28 9.92 -5.50 -4.22
C GLY A 28 10.80 -4.44 -4.89
N HIS A 29 10.25 -3.64 -5.81
CA HIS A 29 11.01 -2.62 -6.54
C HIS A 29 11.28 -1.33 -5.74
N VAL A 30 10.72 -1.19 -4.52
CA VAL A 30 10.90 0.00 -3.68
C VAL A 30 12.06 -0.25 -2.71
N GLU A 31 13.09 0.60 -2.79
CA GLU A 31 14.33 0.47 -2.03
C GLU A 31 14.67 1.79 -1.32
N ASP A 32 15.58 1.72 -0.34
CA ASP A 32 16.15 2.88 0.37
C ASP A 32 15.13 3.91 0.85
N VAL A 33 14.09 3.42 1.54
CA VAL A 33 13.01 4.27 2.05
C VAL A 33 13.46 5.04 3.30
N GLU A 34 13.46 6.36 3.20
CA GLU A 34 13.77 7.29 4.30
C GLU A 34 12.62 8.27 4.54
N ILE A 35 12.36 8.59 5.81
CA ILE A 35 11.35 9.57 6.20
C ILE A 35 12.02 10.71 6.93
N GLN A 36 11.96 11.91 6.35
CA GLN A 36 12.49 13.13 6.96
C GLN A 36 11.68 14.34 6.49
N ASP A 37 11.59 15.37 7.34
CA ASP A 37 10.92 16.65 7.03
C ASP A 37 9.53 16.50 6.40
N LYS A 38 8.75 15.55 6.91
CA LYS A 38 7.39 15.22 6.44
C LYS A 38 7.33 14.79 4.97
N LYS A 39 8.41 14.18 4.48
CA LYS A 39 8.49 13.56 3.17
C LYS A 39 9.02 12.14 3.29
N ILE A 40 8.62 11.30 2.35
CA ILE A 40 9.22 10.00 2.10
C ILE A 40 10.13 10.16 0.89
N PHE A 41 11.36 9.72 1.03
CA PHE A 41 12.34 9.57 -0.05
C PHE A 41 12.54 8.08 -0.27
N ALA A 42 12.56 7.64 -1.52
CA ALA A 42 12.77 6.26 -1.87
C ALA A 42 13.35 6.16 -3.29
N PHE A 43 14.06 5.07 -3.56
CA PHE A 43 14.40 4.67 -4.92
C PHE A 43 13.42 3.61 -5.40
N VAL A 44 13.02 3.70 -6.66
CA VAL A 44 12.20 2.68 -7.29
C VAL A 44 12.85 2.20 -8.58
N THR A 45 13.21 0.92 -8.63
CA THR A 45 13.76 0.30 -9.84
C THR A 45 12.69 0.20 -10.90
N GLY A 46 12.94 0.84 -12.05
CA GLY A 46 12.07 0.82 -13.21
C GLY A 46 12.69 0.13 -14.41
N ASN A 47 11.91 0.04 -15.50
CA ASN A 47 12.34 -0.67 -16.71
C ASN A 47 13.54 -0.02 -17.42
N ALA A 48 13.78 1.26 -17.20
CA ALA A 48 14.82 2.04 -17.88
C ALA A 48 15.83 2.67 -16.90
N GLY A 49 15.81 2.27 -15.63
CA GLY A 49 16.69 2.78 -14.58
C GLY A 49 15.97 2.91 -13.24
N ASP A 50 16.73 3.28 -12.22
CA ASP A 50 16.23 3.60 -10.89
C ASP A 50 15.81 5.07 -10.84
N TYR A 51 14.72 5.35 -10.15
CA TYR A 51 14.14 6.69 -10.06
C TYR A 51 14.01 7.12 -8.61
N GLU A 52 14.47 8.33 -8.30
CA GLU A 52 14.15 8.94 -7.01
C GLU A 52 12.66 9.31 -6.97
N VAL A 53 12.00 8.95 -5.88
CA VAL A 53 10.60 9.24 -5.59
C VAL A 53 10.51 9.99 -4.28
N ILE A 54 9.80 11.11 -4.32
CA ILE A 54 9.53 11.95 -3.15
C ILE A 54 8.02 12.03 -2.95
N ILE A 55 7.53 11.53 -1.82
CA ILE A 55 6.12 11.66 -1.43
C ILE A 55 5.99 12.68 -0.30
N ASP A 56 5.24 13.74 -0.53
CA ASP A 56 4.95 14.73 0.50
C ASP A 56 3.78 14.26 1.37
N LEU A 57 4.00 14.20 2.69
CA LEU A 57 3.04 13.64 3.64
C LEU A 57 1.90 14.61 3.99
N GLU A 58 2.05 15.90 3.70
CA GLU A 58 1.05 16.94 4.00
C GLU A 58 0.30 17.42 2.77
N ASP A 59 0.97 17.46 1.61
CA ASP A 59 0.44 17.97 0.36
C ASP A 59 0.86 17.08 -0.81
N PHE A 60 0.04 16.06 -1.10
CA PHE A 60 0.33 15.06 -2.13
C PHE A 60 0.63 15.67 -3.51
N ALA A 61 0.14 16.88 -3.80
CA ALA A 61 0.42 17.62 -5.04
C ALA A 61 1.90 18.02 -5.21
N LYS A 62 2.66 18.07 -4.12
CA LYS A 62 4.11 18.34 -4.13
C LYS A 62 4.97 17.09 -4.26
N SER A 63 4.34 15.92 -4.33
CA SER A 63 5.06 14.67 -4.57
C SER A 63 5.63 14.65 -5.99
N SER A 64 6.79 14.03 -6.16
CA SER A 64 7.51 13.99 -7.43
C SER A 64 8.19 12.64 -7.67
N CYS A 65 8.46 12.35 -8.93
CA CYS A 65 9.29 11.23 -9.35
C CYS A 65 10.14 11.67 -10.55
N GLU A 66 11.40 11.25 -10.59
CA GLU A 66 12.33 11.60 -11.69
C GLU A 66 12.05 10.86 -13.00
N CYS A 67 11.10 9.91 -13.00
CA CYS A 67 10.81 9.14 -14.19
C CYS A 67 10.21 10.00 -15.31
N PRO A 68 10.42 9.63 -16.60
CA PRO A 68 9.96 10.43 -17.74
C PRO A 68 8.43 10.43 -17.93
N TYR A 69 7.69 9.75 -17.07
CA TYR A 69 6.23 9.73 -17.12
C TYR A 69 5.69 11.04 -16.54
N GLU A 70 4.91 11.79 -17.33
CA GLU A 70 4.33 13.05 -16.88
C GLU A 70 3.27 12.81 -15.78
N ASN A 71 3.27 13.68 -14.76
CA ASN A 71 2.37 13.63 -13.59
C ASN A 71 2.64 12.43 -12.64
N TYR A 72 1.58 11.95 -11.99
CA TYR A 72 1.65 10.85 -11.04
C TYR A 72 1.87 9.51 -11.73
N CYS A 73 2.99 8.86 -11.40
CA CYS A 73 3.41 7.62 -12.02
C CYS A 73 3.21 6.41 -11.10
N LYS A 74 3.42 5.22 -11.65
CA LYS A 74 3.37 3.96 -10.91
C LYS A 74 4.40 3.85 -9.78
N HIS A 75 5.56 4.50 -9.91
CA HIS A 75 6.60 4.47 -8.86
C HIS A 75 6.13 5.19 -7.59
N MET A 76 5.43 6.32 -7.74
CA MET A 76 4.83 7.04 -6.61
C MET A 76 3.76 6.21 -5.92
N ALA A 77 2.94 5.50 -6.71
CA ALA A 77 1.97 4.56 -6.16
C ALA A 77 2.66 3.39 -5.42
N ALA A 78 3.76 2.85 -5.96
CA ALA A 78 4.54 1.78 -5.33
C ALA A 78 5.09 2.22 -3.96
N VAL A 79 5.68 3.42 -3.85
CA VAL A 79 6.18 3.94 -2.56
C VAL A 79 5.06 4.09 -1.54
N VAL A 80 3.91 4.62 -1.95
CA VAL A 80 2.76 4.74 -1.05
C VAL A 80 2.23 3.36 -0.61
N TYR A 81 2.25 2.36 -1.51
CA TYR A 81 1.91 0.99 -1.16
C TYR A 81 2.92 0.36 -0.23
N ASP A 82 4.22 0.55 -0.43
CA ASP A 82 5.26 0.06 0.47
C ASP A 82 5.06 0.58 1.91
N MET A 83 4.76 1.87 2.03
CA MET A 83 4.44 2.51 3.31
C MET A 83 3.15 2.01 3.97
N GLN A 84 2.23 1.44 3.19
CA GLN A 84 1.03 0.76 3.71
C GLN A 84 1.32 -0.72 4.03
N GLY A 85 2.06 -1.36 3.13
CA GLY A 85 2.35 -2.78 3.04
C GLY A 85 3.32 -3.26 4.10
N ALA A 86 4.27 -2.43 4.55
CA ALA A 86 5.12 -2.72 5.70
C ALA A 86 4.31 -3.16 6.95
N GLY A 87 3.08 -2.66 7.10
CA GLY A 87 2.14 -3.15 8.12
C GLY A 87 1.46 -4.47 7.76
N GLU A 88 1.06 -4.66 6.51
CA GLU A 88 0.33 -5.85 6.05
C GLU A 88 1.22 -7.09 5.92
N SER A 89 2.41 -6.97 5.33
CA SER A 89 3.39 -8.05 5.19
C SER A 89 3.83 -8.58 6.55
N THR A 90 4.14 -7.68 7.50
CA THR A 90 4.46 -8.04 8.89
C THR A 90 3.31 -8.78 9.58
N VAL A 91 2.06 -8.35 9.37
CA VAL A 91 0.89 -9.03 9.93
C VAL A 91 0.69 -10.39 9.26
N LYS A 92 0.83 -10.48 7.94
CA LYS A 92 0.65 -11.72 7.17
C LYS A 92 1.66 -12.79 7.59
N GLU A 93 2.93 -12.44 7.77
CA GLU A 93 3.93 -13.38 8.28
C GLU A 93 3.58 -13.85 9.70
N LYS A 94 3.21 -12.93 10.60
CA LYS A 94 2.78 -13.31 11.96
C LYS A 94 1.54 -14.20 11.96
N LEU A 95 0.57 -13.94 11.08
CA LEU A 95 -0.65 -14.76 10.98
C LEU A 95 -0.36 -16.19 10.53
N LYS A 96 0.71 -16.44 9.75
CA LYS A 96 1.13 -17.80 9.36
C LYS A 96 1.69 -18.62 10.53
N GLU A 97 2.19 -17.94 11.56
CA GLU A 97 2.76 -18.58 12.76
C GLU A 97 1.70 -18.89 13.83
N LEU A 98 0.47 -18.39 13.67
CA LEU A 98 -0.60 -18.57 14.65
C LEU A 98 -1.37 -19.86 14.44
N GLU A 99 -1.79 -20.46 15.55
CA GLU A 99 -2.71 -21.58 15.53
C GLU A 99 -4.14 -21.11 15.19
N LYS A 100 -4.98 -22.05 14.75
CA LYS A 100 -6.37 -21.77 14.34
C LYS A 100 -7.17 -21.05 15.43
N GLU A 101 -7.00 -21.42 16.68
CA GLU A 101 -7.71 -20.86 17.83
C GLU A 101 -7.34 -19.38 18.07
N GLU A 102 -6.07 -19.03 17.83
CA GLU A 102 -5.58 -17.66 17.95
C GLU A 102 -6.10 -16.79 16.80
N LEU A 103 -6.10 -17.32 15.58
CA LEU A 103 -6.69 -16.68 14.41
C LEU A 103 -8.18 -16.40 14.61
N LEU A 104 -8.94 -17.36 15.15
CA LEU A 104 -10.34 -17.16 15.49
C LEU A 104 -10.50 -16.04 16.51
N THR A 105 -9.68 -16.02 17.56
CA THR A 105 -9.74 -14.96 18.58
C THR A 105 -9.56 -13.56 17.97
N ILE A 106 -8.62 -13.41 17.04
CA ILE A 106 -8.42 -12.15 16.29
C ILE A 106 -9.66 -11.81 15.45
N LEU A 107 -10.19 -12.79 14.70
CA LEU A 107 -11.37 -12.58 13.87
C LEU A 107 -12.60 -12.15 14.70
N HIS A 108 -12.84 -12.79 15.85
CA HIS A 108 -13.91 -12.42 16.77
C HIS A 108 -13.79 -10.98 17.27
N ARG A 109 -12.56 -10.51 17.55
CA ARG A 109 -12.31 -9.10 17.92
C ARG A 109 -12.59 -8.16 16.75
N LEU A 110 -12.14 -8.49 15.54
CA LEU A 110 -12.38 -7.66 14.36
C LEU A 110 -13.87 -7.55 14.01
N LEU A 111 -14.64 -8.62 14.22
CA LEU A 111 -16.09 -8.66 13.98
C LEU A 111 -16.90 -7.80 14.96
N GLN A 112 -16.28 -7.20 15.99
CA GLN A 112 -16.96 -6.20 16.83
C GLN A 112 -17.29 -4.90 16.05
N SER A 113 -16.64 -4.67 14.90
CA SER A 113 -16.97 -3.58 13.98
C SER A 113 -18.04 -4.02 12.99
N SER A 114 -19.16 -3.28 12.93
CA SER A 114 -20.26 -3.55 12.00
C SER A 114 -19.83 -3.59 10.53
N LYS A 115 -18.87 -2.75 10.15
CA LYS A 115 -18.28 -2.75 8.81
C LYS A 115 -17.58 -4.07 8.49
N ASN A 116 -16.85 -4.64 9.45
CA ASN A 116 -16.13 -5.90 9.27
C ASN A 116 -17.09 -7.09 9.15
N VAL A 117 -18.18 -7.10 9.93
CA VAL A 117 -19.24 -8.10 9.81
C VAL A 117 -19.80 -8.14 8.38
N GLN A 118 -20.19 -6.98 7.84
CA GLN A 118 -20.73 -6.89 6.47
C GLN A 118 -19.74 -7.37 5.40
N ILE A 119 -18.44 -7.15 5.60
CA ILE A 119 -17.39 -7.61 4.68
C ILE A 119 -17.31 -9.14 4.71
N VAL A 120 -17.18 -9.73 5.91
CA VAL A 120 -17.05 -11.19 6.07
C VAL A 120 -18.29 -11.93 5.57
N GLU A 121 -19.49 -11.41 5.85
CA GLU A 121 -20.74 -11.97 5.30
C GLU A 121 -20.75 -12.00 3.77
N LYS A 122 -20.27 -10.94 3.11
CA LYS A 122 -20.17 -10.89 1.64
C LYS A 122 -19.17 -11.89 1.10
N MET A 123 -18.06 -12.12 1.80
CA MET A 123 -17.04 -13.11 1.39
C MET A 123 -17.59 -14.54 1.48
N LEU A 124 -18.22 -14.89 2.60
CA LEU A 124 -18.82 -16.21 2.81
C LEU A 124 -19.92 -16.52 1.79
N LYS A 125 -20.78 -15.54 1.48
CA LYS A 125 -21.84 -15.70 0.46
C LYS A 125 -21.30 -15.91 -0.96
N LYS A 126 -20.09 -15.45 -1.26
CA LYS A 126 -19.46 -15.60 -2.58
C LYS A 126 -18.78 -16.96 -2.79
N GLY A 127 -18.78 -17.85 -1.78
CA GLY A 127 -18.26 -19.21 -1.90
C GLY A 127 -16.75 -19.30 -2.23
N LYS A 128 -16.00 -18.21 -2.06
CA LYS A 128 -14.54 -18.17 -2.24
C LYS A 128 -13.88 -17.93 -0.89
N LEU A 129 -13.55 -19.02 -0.21
CA LEU A 129 -12.43 -19.14 0.73
C LEU A 129 -11.68 -20.40 0.33
#